data_AF-A0A165FMJ7-F1
#
_entry.id   AF-A0A165FMJ7-F1
#
_cell.length_a   1.000
_cell.length_b   1.000
_cell.length_c   1.000
_cell.angle_alpha   90.00
_cell.angle_beta   90.00
_cell.angle_gamma   90.00
#
_symmetry.space_group_name_H-M   'P 1'
#
loop_
_entity.id
_entity.type
_entity.pdbx_description
1 polymer ?
#
loop_
_entity_poly.entity_id
_entity_poly.type
_entity_poly.pdbx_seq_one_letter_code
_entity_poly.pdbx_strand_id
1 'polypeptide(L)'
;MTSRYRARPTSRSPPDVPAIWESEVLPIVKPFWPMPIDDTLPPPGKIDHKAYMTVYTTVFDVTTTSYRAPPPALGPTSLISFHFDALVVEWTRAVCLYIGTDIQRYLVAWRSFQGSVKHTARLFAYMDRSSLVPLKGKGKSFEETSRLPLETEVCSSATALRRWRTEVVLPLFGKGGSIALESALPADVGERAAIAEELKASFLACGVTEDDDIVQALK
;
A
#
# COMPACT_ATOMS: atom_id res chain seq x y z
N MET A 1 30.72 -11.87 50.19
CA MET A 1 30.33 -12.19 48.80
C MET A 1 29.57 -10.99 48.23
N THR A 2 30.26 -10.09 47.53
CA THR A 2 29.66 -8.90 46.90
C THR A 2 29.29 -9.21 45.46
N SER A 3 27.99 -9.26 45.19
CA SER A 3 27.41 -9.47 43.86
C SER A 3 27.78 -8.32 42.93
N ARG A 4 28.63 -8.59 41.93
CA ARG A 4 28.89 -7.67 40.82
C ARG A 4 27.72 -7.73 39.85
N TYR A 5 26.70 -6.91 40.06
CA TYR A 5 25.76 -6.57 39.00
C TYR A 5 26.53 -5.82 37.91
N ARG A 6 26.95 -6.54 36.87
CA ARG A 6 27.50 -5.97 35.64
C ARG A 6 26.36 -5.19 34.97
N ALA A 7 26.38 -3.87 35.06
CA ALA A 7 25.49 -3.02 34.30
C ALA A 7 25.61 -3.40 32.81
N ARG A 8 24.52 -3.84 32.19
CA ARG A 8 24.47 -3.98 30.73
C ARG A 8 24.68 -2.59 30.12
N PRO A 9 25.56 -2.43 29.12
CA PRO A 9 25.69 -1.16 28.43
C PRO A 9 24.35 -0.87 27.74
N THR A 10 23.61 0.08 28.31
CA THR A 10 22.32 0.55 27.81
C THR A 10 22.54 1.88 27.12
N SER A 11 23.17 1.82 25.95
CA SER A 11 23.25 2.97 25.03
C SER A 11 23.52 2.45 23.62
N ARG A 12 22.55 1.72 23.05
CA ARG A 12 22.44 1.72 21.60
C ARG A 12 21.73 3.02 21.24
N SER A 13 22.39 3.86 20.44
CA SER A 13 21.76 5.01 19.82
C SER A 13 20.46 4.57 19.13
N PRO A 14 19.42 5.42 19.08
CA PRO A 14 18.23 5.13 18.31
C PRO A 14 18.61 4.74 16.88
N PRO A 15 17.93 3.75 16.26
CA PRO A 15 18.19 3.40 14.88
C PRO A 15 17.89 4.59 13.97
N ASP A 16 18.78 4.88 13.02
CA ASP A 16 18.56 5.86 11.95
C ASP A 16 17.62 5.25 10.91
N VAL A 17 16.31 5.42 11.14
CA VAL A 17 15.28 4.76 10.34
C VAL A 17 15.32 5.16 8.86
N PRO A 18 15.49 6.45 8.49
CA PRO A 18 15.70 6.84 7.10
C PRO A 18 16.88 6.11 6.45
N ALA A 19 18.04 6.03 7.12
CA ALA A 19 19.19 5.34 6.56
C ALA A 19 18.91 3.84 6.36
N ILE A 20 18.31 3.18 7.35
CA ILE A 20 17.94 1.75 7.28
C ILE A 20 16.92 1.51 6.16
N TRP A 21 15.93 2.40 6.02
CA TRP A 21 14.97 2.31 4.91
C TRP A 21 15.68 2.33 3.57
N GLU A 22 16.53 3.34 3.33
CA GLU A 22 17.22 3.51 2.05
C GLU A 22 18.22 2.39 1.74
N SER A 23 18.97 1.90 2.73
CA SER A 23 20.05 0.94 2.49
C SER A 23 19.62 -0.53 2.57
N GLU A 24 18.62 -0.86 3.38
CA GLU A 24 18.26 -2.26 3.68
C GLU A 24 16.86 -2.65 3.21
N VAL A 25 15.87 -1.76 3.32
CA VAL A 25 14.47 -2.09 3.04
C VAL A 25 14.08 -1.75 1.61
N LEU A 26 14.29 -0.50 1.19
CA LEU A 26 13.90 0.01 -0.12
C LEU A 26 14.50 -0.79 -1.28
N PRO A 27 15.78 -1.19 -1.30
CA PRO A 27 16.35 -1.95 -2.41
C PRO A 27 15.66 -3.31 -2.63
N ILE A 28 15.09 -3.89 -1.57
CA ILE A 28 14.37 -5.15 -1.63
C ILE A 28 12.89 -4.90 -1.97
N VAL A 29 12.26 -3.87 -1.41
CA VAL A 29 10.82 -3.60 -1.61
C VAL A 29 10.52 -2.94 -2.96
N LYS A 30 11.39 -2.06 -3.44
CA LYS A 30 11.19 -1.27 -4.67
C LYS A 30 10.94 -2.12 -5.93
N PRO A 31 11.60 -3.28 -6.16
CA PRO A 31 11.28 -4.16 -7.28
C PRO A 31 9.83 -4.68 -7.31
N PHE A 32 9.10 -4.68 -6.17
CA PHE A 32 7.68 -5.04 -6.15
C PHE A 32 6.78 -3.90 -6.59
N TRP A 33 7.28 -2.67 -6.62
CA TRP A 33 6.57 -1.47 -7.06
C TRP A 33 7.27 -0.92 -8.30
N PRO A 34 7.27 -1.66 -9.43
CA PRO A 34 8.01 -1.28 -10.61
C PRO A 34 7.43 0.02 -11.19
N MET A 35 8.29 1.00 -11.43
CA MET A 35 7.88 2.24 -12.09
C MET A 35 7.54 1.95 -13.56
N PRO A 36 6.53 2.61 -14.13
CA PRO A 36 6.34 2.62 -15.58
C PRO A 36 7.59 3.16 -16.29
N ILE A 37 7.99 2.52 -17.39
CA ILE A 37 9.14 2.92 -18.24
C ILE A 37 8.71 2.75 -19.70
N ASP A 38 8.94 3.78 -20.54
CA ASP A 38 8.70 3.74 -21.99
C ASP A 38 7.35 3.12 -22.38
N ASP A 39 6.25 3.64 -21.82
CA ASP A 39 4.89 3.15 -22.06
C ASP A 39 4.64 1.68 -21.69
N THR A 40 5.48 1.11 -20.82
CA THR A 40 5.29 -0.22 -20.26
C THR A 40 5.27 -0.18 -18.75
N LEU A 41 4.47 -1.05 -18.13
CA LEU A 41 4.54 -1.35 -16.71
C LEU A 41 5.16 -2.75 -16.53
N PRO A 42 6.41 -2.84 -16.05
CA PRO A 42 7.04 -4.12 -15.80
C PRO A 42 6.23 -4.95 -14.79
N PRO A 43 6.27 -6.30 -14.88
CA PRO A 43 5.67 -7.14 -13.86
C PRO A 43 6.40 -6.92 -12.52
N PRO A 44 5.70 -7.04 -11.37
CA PRO A 44 6.34 -7.02 -10.07
C PRO A 44 7.48 -8.05 -9.98
N GLY A 45 8.58 -7.66 -9.36
CA GLY A 45 9.71 -8.55 -9.09
C GLY A 45 9.33 -9.75 -8.23
N LYS A 46 10.27 -10.69 -8.06
CA LYS A 46 10.13 -11.84 -7.14
C LYS A 46 11.01 -11.63 -5.92
N ILE A 47 10.48 -11.90 -4.72
CA ILE A 47 11.28 -11.94 -3.49
C ILE A 47 11.66 -13.38 -3.23
N ASP A 48 12.95 -13.65 -3.08
CA ASP A 48 13.34 -14.93 -2.49
C ASP A 48 13.08 -14.91 -0.98
N HIS A 49 13.05 -16.10 -0.38
CA HIS A 49 12.78 -16.22 1.05
C HIS A 49 13.82 -15.49 1.91
N LYS A 50 15.08 -15.42 1.48
CA LYS A 50 16.16 -14.79 2.23
C LYS A 50 15.96 -13.28 2.28
N ALA A 51 15.72 -12.64 1.15
CA ALA A 51 15.44 -11.20 1.06
C ALA A 51 14.17 -10.83 1.85
N TYR A 52 13.13 -11.68 1.79
CA TYR A 52 11.91 -11.51 2.60
C TYR A 52 12.23 -11.51 4.09
N MET A 53 12.98 -12.51 4.56
CA MET A 53 13.34 -12.62 5.97
C MET A 53 14.21 -11.46 6.42
N THR A 54 15.15 -11.00 5.60
CA THR A 54 15.97 -9.81 5.90
C THR A 54 15.10 -8.58 6.15
N VAL A 55 14.19 -8.24 5.22
CA VAL A 55 13.29 -7.09 5.40
C VAL A 55 12.43 -7.26 6.64
N TYR A 56 11.84 -8.45 6.83
CA TYR A 56 11.00 -8.72 7.99
C TYR A 56 11.75 -8.52 9.31
N THR A 57 12.98 -9.05 9.43
CA THR A 57 13.79 -8.88 10.64
C THR A 57 14.25 -7.45 10.85
N THR A 58 14.67 -6.74 9.78
CA THR A 58 15.06 -5.32 9.88
C THR A 58 13.89 -4.46 10.35
N VAL A 59 12.70 -4.65 9.76
CA VAL A 59 11.48 -3.94 10.17
C VAL A 59 11.11 -4.28 11.62
N PHE A 60 11.17 -5.55 12.00
CA PHE A 60 10.91 -6.00 13.38
C PHE A 60 11.89 -5.38 14.37
N ASP A 61 13.19 -5.37 14.06
CA ASP A 61 14.22 -4.83 14.95
C ASP A 61 14.06 -3.32 15.12
N VAL A 62 13.85 -2.57 14.03
CA VAL A 62 13.62 -1.11 14.10
C VAL A 62 12.36 -0.79 14.90
N THR A 63 11.27 -1.52 14.66
CA THR A 63 10.01 -1.28 15.37
C THR A 63 10.09 -1.66 16.85
N THR A 64 10.81 -2.72 17.21
CA THR A 64 10.95 -3.17 18.61
C THR A 64 12.02 -2.42 19.42
N THR A 65 13.08 -1.90 18.78
CA THR A 65 14.10 -1.09 19.46
C THR A 65 13.70 0.38 19.62
N SER A 66 12.76 0.90 18.81
CA SER A 66 12.32 2.31 18.84
C SER A 66 11.28 2.65 19.92
N TYR A 67 10.77 1.68 20.69
CA TYR A 67 9.76 1.89 21.74
C TYR A 67 10.19 2.79 22.93
N ARG A 68 11.38 3.39 22.90
CA ARG A 68 11.84 4.34 23.93
C ARG A 68 11.53 5.81 23.62
N ALA A 69 11.09 6.16 22.41
CA ALA A 69 10.65 7.51 22.08
C ALA A 69 9.11 7.57 22.05
N PRO A 70 8.47 8.62 22.59
CA PRO A 70 7.04 8.80 22.42
C PRO A 70 6.71 8.87 20.92
N PRO A 71 5.59 8.25 20.47
CA PRO A 71 5.19 8.33 19.07
C PRO A 71 5.11 9.80 18.66
N PRO A 72 5.56 10.16 17.44
CA PRO A 72 5.40 11.52 16.94
C PRO A 72 3.92 11.92 16.98
N ALA A 73 3.64 13.22 17.08
CA ALA A 73 2.28 13.79 17.21
C ALA A 73 1.29 13.39 16.08
N LEU A 74 1.76 12.66 15.06
CA LEU A 74 1.02 12.05 13.97
C LEU A 74 0.84 10.54 14.21
N GLY A 75 0.04 10.17 15.21
CA GLY A 75 -0.44 8.79 15.42
C GLY A 75 0.63 7.71 15.66
N PRO A 76 0.23 6.44 15.85
CA PRO A 76 1.13 5.31 16.09
C PRO A 76 1.78 4.80 14.78
N THR A 77 2.28 5.72 13.96
CA THR A 77 2.89 5.40 12.66
C THR A 77 4.39 5.22 12.83
N SER A 78 4.89 3.98 12.70
CA SER A 78 6.34 3.75 12.65
C SER A 78 6.95 4.53 11.47
N LEU A 79 8.16 5.07 11.62
CA LEU A 79 8.82 5.81 10.52
C LEU A 79 8.95 4.97 9.23
N ILE A 80 9.10 3.63 9.35
CA ILE A 80 9.07 2.69 8.21
C ILE A 80 7.73 2.71 7.47
N SER A 81 6.62 2.80 8.21
CA SER A 81 5.29 2.90 7.61
C SER A 81 5.13 4.18 6.80
N PHE A 82 5.70 5.30 7.25
CA PHE A 82 5.67 6.56 6.52
C PHE A 82 6.43 6.45 5.19
N HIS A 83 7.64 5.87 5.21
CA HIS A 83 8.41 5.67 3.98
C HIS A 83 7.73 4.69 3.00
N PHE A 84 7.06 3.65 3.51
CA PHE A 84 6.31 2.75 2.66
C PHE A 84 5.08 3.40 2.02
N ASP A 85 4.31 4.22 2.76
CA ASP A 85 3.20 5.00 2.19
C ASP A 85 3.72 5.97 1.11
N ALA A 86 4.86 6.63 1.35
CA ALA A 86 5.49 7.51 0.37
C ALA A 86 5.84 6.77 -0.95
N LEU A 87 6.39 5.55 -0.86
CA LEU A 87 6.64 4.70 -2.03
C LEU A 87 5.35 4.38 -2.80
N VAL A 88 4.27 4.03 -2.09
CA VAL A 88 2.97 3.71 -2.72
C VAL A 88 2.37 4.95 -3.40
N VAL A 89 2.48 6.12 -2.76
CA VAL A 89 2.02 7.40 -3.34
C VAL A 89 2.81 7.75 -4.60
N GLU A 90 4.14 7.64 -4.56
CA GLU A 90 4.99 7.89 -5.74
C GLU A 90 4.61 6.96 -6.89
N TRP A 91 4.47 5.67 -6.60
CA TRP A 91 4.11 4.67 -7.59
C TRP A 91 2.72 4.89 -8.19
N THR A 92 1.71 5.12 -7.35
CA THR A 92 0.32 5.33 -7.82
C THR A 92 0.19 6.56 -8.71
N ARG A 93 0.91 7.65 -8.40
CA ARG A 93 0.95 8.85 -9.25
C ARG A 93 1.59 8.58 -10.61
N ALA A 94 2.74 7.90 -10.63
CA ALA A 94 3.40 7.55 -11.89
C ALA A 94 2.52 6.61 -12.73
N VAL A 95 1.86 5.65 -12.10
CA VAL A 95 0.92 4.74 -12.75
C VAL A 95 -0.30 5.47 -13.31
N CYS A 96 -0.86 6.45 -12.59
CA CYS A 96 -1.97 7.25 -13.10
C CYS A 96 -1.59 7.97 -14.41
N LEU A 97 -0.38 8.51 -14.49
CA LEU A 97 0.14 9.14 -15.72
C LEU A 97 0.35 8.11 -16.84
N TYR A 98 0.89 6.94 -16.52
CA TYR A 98 1.07 5.84 -17.47
C TYR A 98 -0.26 5.34 -18.06
N ILE A 99 -1.30 5.24 -17.23
CA ILE A 99 -2.64 4.80 -17.65
C ILE A 99 -3.22 5.81 -18.63
N GLY A 100 -3.14 7.11 -18.32
CA GLY A 100 -3.68 8.16 -19.16
C GLY A 100 -5.16 7.96 -19.43
N THR A 101 -5.51 7.60 -20.66
CA THR A 101 -6.89 7.33 -21.09
C THR A 101 -7.14 5.87 -21.48
N ASP A 102 -6.16 4.98 -21.28
CA ASP A 102 -6.20 3.60 -21.75
C ASP A 102 -6.67 2.64 -20.66
N ILE A 103 -7.86 2.05 -20.87
CA ILE A 103 -8.47 1.12 -19.92
C ILE A 103 -7.69 -0.18 -19.77
N GLN A 104 -6.99 -0.64 -20.82
CA GLN A 104 -6.17 -1.84 -20.74
C GLN A 104 -4.94 -1.59 -19.87
N ARG A 105 -4.34 -0.40 -19.98
CA ARG A 105 -3.27 0.02 -19.06
C ARG A 105 -3.75 0.08 -17.62
N TYR A 106 -4.99 0.55 -17.38
CA TYR A 106 -5.61 0.49 -16.06
C TYR A 106 -5.68 -0.94 -15.51
N LEU A 107 -6.20 -1.90 -16.29
CA LEU A 107 -6.34 -3.29 -15.84
C LEU A 107 -4.97 -3.94 -15.56
N VAL A 108 -3.98 -3.70 -16.41
CA VAL A 108 -2.60 -4.17 -16.18
C VAL A 108 -2.04 -3.59 -14.88
N ALA A 109 -2.22 -2.29 -14.67
CA ALA A 109 -1.78 -1.61 -13.46
C ALA A 109 -2.51 -2.09 -12.21
N TRP A 110 -3.82 -2.34 -12.29
CA TRP A 110 -4.62 -2.88 -11.19
C TRP A 110 -4.13 -4.27 -10.77
N ARG A 111 -3.91 -5.18 -11.72
CA ARG A 111 -3.37 -6.53 -11.43
C ARG A 111 -1.97 -6.46 -10.83
N SER A 112 -1.13 -5.55 -11.33
CA SER A 112 0.21 -5.29 -10.78
C SER A 112 0.12 -4.78 -9.33
N PHE A 113 -0.76 -3.82 -9.07
CA PHE A 113 -1.03 -3.30 -7.74
C PHE A 113 -1.49 -4.40 -6.77
N GLN A 114 -2.44 -5.24 -7.16
CA GLN A 114 -2.93 -6.36 -6.35
C GLN A 114 -1.80 -7.33 -5.97
N GLY A 115 -0.92 -7.65 -6.92
CA GLY A 115 0.28 -8.46 -6.67
C GLY A 115 1.21 -7.80 -5.65
N SER A 116 1.53 -6.53 -5.87
CA SER A 116 2.45 -5.72 -5.05
C SER A 116 1.96 -5.60 -3.61
N VAL A 117 0.68 -5.28 -3.42
CA VAL A 117 0.03 -5.18 -2.10
C VAL A 117 0.03 -6.52 -1.39
N LYS A 118 -0.29 -7.63 -2.06
CA LYS A 118 -0.30 -8.96 -1.44
C LYS A 118 1.08 -9.36 -0.89
N HIS A 119 2.15 -9.03 -1.60
CA HIS A 119 3.51 -9.34 -1.18
C HIS A 119 3.98 -8.45 -0.04
N THR A 120 3.74 -7.14 -0.13
CA THR A 120 4.20 -6.16 0.87
C THR A 120 3.36 -6.15 2.14
N ALA A 121 2.05 -6.40 2.06
CA ALA A 121 1.19 -6.49 3.25
C ALA A 121 1.68 -7.58 4.23
N ARG A 122 2.28 -8.67 3.74
CA ARG A 122 2.85 -9.72 4.60
C ARG A 122 4.15 -9.29 5.29
N LEU A 123 4.99 -8.53 4.61
CA LEU A 123 6.22 -7.96 5.19
C LEU A 123 5.91 -7.00 6.33
N PHE A 124 4.83 -6.23 6.18
CA PHE A 124 4.42 -5.21 7.13
C PHE A 124 3.31 -5.66 8.08
N ALA A 125 2.87 -6.92 8.01
CA ALA A 125 1.81 -7.47 8.85
C ALA A 125 2.11 -7.37 10.36
N TYR A 126 3.38 -7.33 10.77
CA TYR A 126 3.75 -7.06 12.16
C TYR A 126 3.43 -5.61 12.56
N MET A 127 3.67 -4.64 11.67
CA MET A 127 3.29 -3.25 11.89
C MET A 127 1.77 -3.10 11.89
N ASP A 128 1.06 -3.79 10.98
CA ASP A 128 -0.40 -3.85 10.98
C ASP A 128 -0.92 -4.43 12.30
N ARG A 129 -0.35 -5.54 12.78
CA ARG A 129 -0.82 -6.18 14.02
C ARG A 129 -0.50 -5.38 15.27
N SER A 130 0.65 -4.70 15.32
CA SER A 130 1.08 -3.89 16.48
C SER A 130 0.36 -2.54 16.56
N SER A 131 -0.01 -1.95 15.41
CA SER A 131 -0.80 -0.70 15.34
C SER A 131 -2.31 -0.92 15.41
N LEU A 132 -2.83 -2.08 14.99
CA LEU A 132 -4.24 -2.45 15.09
C LEU A 132 -4.61 -3.09 16.44
N VAL A 133 -3.68 -3.26 17.39
CA VAL A 133 -4.01 -3.76 18.76
C VAL A 133 -5.13 -2.95 19.43
N PRO A 134 -5.18 -1.60 19.33
CA PRO A 134 -6.30 -0.82 19.88
C PRO A 134 -7.63 -1.03 19.13
N LEU A 135 -7.57 -1.49 17.87
CA LEU A 135 -8.74 -1.67 16.99
C LEU A 135 -9.31 -3.09 17.03
N LYS A 136 -8.48 -4.10 17.29
CA LYS A 136 -8.91 -5.50 17.48
C LYS A 136 -9.79 -5.71 18.71
N GLY A 137 -9.69 -4.84 19.72
CA GLY A 137 -10.65 -4.82 20.83
C GLY A 137 -12.07 -4.41 20.45
N LYS A 138 -12.28 -3.85 19.24
CA LYS A 138 -13.57 -3.37 18.73
C LYS A 138 -14.15 -4.18 17.56
N GLY A 139 -13.52 -5.27 17.14
CA GLY A 139 -14.11 -6.22 16.18
C GLY A 139 -14.45 -5.66 14.79
N LYS A 140 -13.78 -4.60 14.33
CA LYS A 140 -14.08 -3.97 13.04
C LYS A 140 -13.55 -4.79 11.85
N SER A 141 -14.32 -4.83 10.77
CA SER A 141 -13.98 -5.55 9.54
C SER A 141 -12.91 -4.79 8.72
N PHE A 142 -12.24 -5.50 7.79
CA PHE A 142 -11.24 -4.92 6.89
C PHE A 142 -11.79 -3.73 6.06
N GLU A 143 -13.06 -3.83 5.66
CA GLU A 143 -13.79 -2.79 4.92
C GLU A 143 -14.14 -1.56 5.77
N GLU A 144 -14.29 -1.73 7.08
CA GLU A 144 -14.54 -0.60 7.99
C GLU A 144 -13.25 0.17 8.29
N THR A 145 -12.10 -0.51 8.33
CA THR A 145 -10.78 0.13 8.47
C THR A 145 -10.41 0.98 7.26
N SER A 146 -10.77 0.58 6.04
CA SER A 146 -10.49 1.37 4.82
C SER A 146 -11.28 2.69 4.72
N ARG A 147 -12.21 2.94 5.64
CA ARG A 147 -13.01 4.18 5.72
C ARG A 147 -12.51 5.17 6.78
N LEU A 148 -11.49 4.83 7.56
CA LEU A 148 -10.97 5.69 8.63
C LEU A 148 -10.08 6.83 8.09
N PRO A 149 -9.92 7.94 8.84
CA PRO A 149 -9.02 9.03 8.48
C PRO A 149 -7.55 8.56 8.39
N LEU A 150 -6.84 9.00 7.34
CA LEU A 150 -5.44 8.67 7.04
C LEU A 150 -4.47 8.92 8.20
N GLU A 151 -4.81 9.86 9.08
CA GLU A 151 -3.96 10.34 10.19
C GLU A 151 -3.83 9.33 11.35
N THR A 152 -4.57 8.22 11.33
CA THR A 152 -4.63 7.27 12.46
C THR A 152 -4.06 5.89 12.19
N GLU A 153 -3.59 5.59 10.98
CA GLU A 153 -3.25 4.22 10.58
C GLU A 153 -1.85 4.06 9.98
N VAL A 154 -1.15 3.03 10.44
CA VAL A 154 0.03 2.46 9.77
C VAL A 154 -0.38 2.01 8.37
N CYS A 155 0.53 2.17 7.42
CA CYS A 155 0.40 1.81 6.01
C CYS A 155 0.15 0.31 5.87
N SER A 156 -1.12 -0.05 6.00
CA SER A 156 -1.67 -1.37 5.77
C SER A 156 -2.06 -1.53 4.31
N SER A 157 -2.44 -2.74 3.91
CA SER A 157 -3.11 -2.97 2.62
C SER A 157 -4.33 -2.07 2.41
N ALA A 158 -5.00 -1.62 3.48
CA ALA A 158 -6.11 -0.67 3.39
C ALA A 158 -5.66 0.76 3.06
N THR A 159 -4.48 1.19 3.54
CA THR A 159 -3.89 2.47 3.14
C THR A 159 -3.49 2.46 1.67
N ALA A 160 -2.85 1.39 1.20
CA ALA A 160 -2.53 1.26 -0.21
C ALA A 160 -3.78 1.30 -1.10
N LEU A 161 -4.87 0.61 -0.73
CA LEU A 161 -6.13 0.63 -1.45
C LEU A 161 -6.77 2.03 -1.48
N ARG A 162 -6.71 2.77 -0.37
CA ARG A 162 -7.14 4.18 -0.35
C ARG A 162 -6.29 5.05 -1.28
N ARG A 163 -4.96 4.88 -1.29
CA ARG A 163 -4.07 5.57 -2.23
C ARG A 163 -4.42 5.27 -3.68
N TRP A 164 -4.71 4.00 -4.00
CA TRP A 164 -5.21 3.62 -5.33
C TRP A 164 -6.52 4.36 -5.67
N ARG A 165 -7.47 4.42 -4.74
CA ARG A 165 -8.71 5.18 -4.96
C ARG A 165 -8.43 6.67 -5.24
N THR A 166 -7.66 7.32 -4.38
CA THR A 166 -7.48 8.78 -4.42
C THR A 166 -6.57 9.24 -5.54
N GLU A 167 -5.50 8.50 -5.82
CA GLU A 167 -4.47 8.89 -6.79
C GLU A 167 -4.72 8.28 -8.19
N VAL A 168 -5.57 7.25 -8.32
CA VAL A 168 -5.80 6.56 -9.61
C VAL A 168 -7.28 6.53 -9.98
N VAL A 169 -8.14 5.91 -9.16
CA VAL A 169 -9.56 5.70 -9.55
C VAL A 169 -10.31 7.01 -9.71
N LEU A 170 -10.27 7.90 -8.72
CA LEU A 170 -11.02 9.15 -8.78
C LEU A 170 -10.50 10.12 -9.87
N PRO A 171 -9.18 10.29 -10.08
CA PRO A 171 -8.67 11.09 -11.19
C PRO A 171 -9.02 10.54 -12.58
N LEU A 172 -9.11 9.22 -12.74
CA LEU A 172 -9.38 8.61 -14.03
C LEU A 172 -10.88 8.48 -14.34
N PHE A 173 -11.69 8.06 -13.37
CA PHE A 173 -13.09 7.69 -13.59
C PHE A 173 -14.08 8.55 -12.82
N GLY A 174 -13.61 9.39 -11.89
CA GLY A 174 -14.46 10.30 -11.14
C GLY A 174 -15.07 11.40 -12.01
N LYS A 175 -15.83 12.29 -11.36
CA LYS A 175 -16.44 13.43 -12.06
C LYS A 175 -15.37 14.32 -12.69
N GLY A 176 -15.36 14.38 -14.02
CA GLY A 176 -14.33 15.11 -14.78
C GLY A 176 -13.02 14.33 -14.97
N GLY A 177 -13.03 13.01 -14.73
CA GLY A 177 -11.88 12.15 -14.94
C GLY A 177 -11.57 11.92 -16.42
N SER A 178 -10.35 11.43 -16.67
CA SER A 178 -9.79 11.28 -18.02
C SER A 178 -10.39 10.15 -18.85
N ILE A 179 -11.07 9.18 -18.23
CA ILE A 179 -11.66 8.02 -18.91
C ILE A 179 -13.18 8.07 -18.81
N ALA A 180 -13.84 8.33 -19.94
CA ALA A 180 -15.29 8.23 -20.07
C ALA A 180 -15.69 6.76 -20.33
N LEU A 181 -16.13 6.05 -19.28
CA LEU A 181 -16.44 4.61 -19.30
C LEU A 181 -17.36 4.19 -20.45
N GLU A 182 -18.39 4.97 -20.76
CA GLU A 182 -19.35 4.68 -21.85
C GLU A 182 -18.67 4.53 -23.22
N SER A 183 -17.58 5.26 -23.43
CA SER A 183 -16.84 5.32 -24.70
C SER A 183 -15.55 4.49 -24.69
N ALA A 184 -15.02 4.19 -23.51
CA ALA A 184 -13.74 3.49 -23.34
C ALA A 184 -13.89 1.96 -23.34
N LEU A 185 -15.09 1.44 -23.08
CA LEU A 185 -15.37 0.01 -23.10
C LEU A 185 -15.45 -0.52 -24.55
N PRO A 186 -14.99 -1.76 -24.81
CA PRO A 186 -15.07 -2.35 -26.13
C PRO A 186 -16.52 -2.57 -26.60
N ALA A 187 -16.71 -2.62 -27.91
CA ALA A 187 -18.02 -2.85 -28.52
C ALA A 187 -18.48 -4.32 -28.41
N ASP A 188 -17.54 -5.26 -28.29
CA ASP A 188 -17.87 -6.67 -28.09
C ASP A 188 -18.53 -6.87 -26.74
N VAL A 189 -19.73 -7.48 -26.74
CA VAL A 189 -20.57 -7.60 -25.55
C VAL A 189 -19.93 -8.50 -24.49
N GLY A 190 -19.24 -9.57 -24.90
CA GLY A 190 -18.60 -10.50 -23.97
C GLY A 190 -17.37 -9.89 -23.31
N GLU A 191 -16.51 -9.26 -24.11
CA GLU A 191 -15.32 -8.55 -23.62
C GLU A 191 -15.71 -7.36 -22.74
N ARG A 192 -16.73 -6.59 -23.15
CA ARG A 192 -17.27 -5.48 -22.36
C ARG A 192 -17.73 -5.91 -20.98
N ALA A 193 -18.50 -6.99 -20.89
CA ALA A 193 -18.98 -7.51 -19.61
C ALA A 193 -17.83 -7.95 -18.70
N ALA A 194 -16.82 -8.64 -19.26
CA ALA A 194 -15.66 -9.08 -18.49
C ALA A 194 -14.85 -7.90 -17.94
N ILE A 195 -14.60 -6.87 -18.75
CA ILE A 195 -13.88 -5.66 -18.33
C ILE A 195 -14.70 -4.88 -17.30
N ALA A 196 -16.01 -4.72 -17.51
CA ALA A 196 -16.87 -4.00 -16.58
C ALA A 196 -16.90 -4.67 -15.20
N GLU A 197 -16.96 -6.00 -15.14
CA GLU A 197 -16.89 -6.75 -13.87
C GLU A 197 -15.53 -6.57 -13.17
N GLU A 198 -14.41 -6.58 -13.90
CA GLU A 198 -13.09 -6.37 -13.30
C GLU A 198 -12.92 -4.92 -12.79
N LEU A 199 -13.40 -3.92 -13.53
CA LEU A 199 -13.41 -2.52 -13.11
C LEU A 199 -14.26 -2.33 -11.86
N LYS A 200 -15.48 -2.90 -11.85
CA LYS A 200 -16.38 -2.87 -10.70
C LYS A 200 -15.71 -3.50 -9.48
N ALA A 201 -15.13 -4.69 -9.63
CA ALA A 201 -14.40 -5.35 -8.54
C ALA A 201 -13.24 -4.47 -8.03
N SER A 202 -12.54 -3.78 -8.92
CA SER A 202 -11.47 -2.84 -8.57
C SER A 202 -11.97 -1.64 -7.75
N PHE A 203 -13.08 -1.01 -8.19
CA PHE A 203 -13.67 0.15 -7.51
C PHE A 203 -14.20 -0.21 -6.13
N LEU A 204 -14.91 -1.34 -6.03
CA LEU A 204 -15.41 -1.82 -4.75
C LEU A 204 -14.28 -2.18 -3.79
N ALA A 205 -13.21 -2.83 -4.27
CA ALA A 205 -12.05 -3.19 -3.45
C ALA A 205 -11.36 -1.96 -2.84
N CYS A 206 -11.38 -0.80 -3.50
CA CYS A 206 -10.80 0.44 -3.00
C CYS A 206 -11.80 1.33 -2.23
N GLY A 207 -13.02 0.83 -1.99
CA GLY A 207 -14.03 1.46 -1.13
C GLY A 207 -14.94 2.47 -1.83
N VAL A 208 -15.06 2.42 -3.16
CA VAL A 208 -16.15 3.07 -3.90
C VAL A 208 -17.44 2.31 -3.61
N THR A 209 -18.56 3.00 -3.39
CA THR A 209 -19.83 2.36 -3.05
C THR A 209 -20.53 1.80 -4.28
N GLU A 210 -21.35 0.77 -4.13
CA GLU A 210 -22.15 0.24 -5.25
C GLU A 210 -23.07 1.29 -5.86
N ASP A 211 -23.58 2.22 -5.06
CA ASP A 211 -24.45 3.32 -5.49
C ASP A 211 -23.71 4.51 -6.10
N ASP A 212 -22.37 4.46 -6.17
CA ASP A 212 -21.59 5.54 -6.77
C ASP A 212 -21.81 5.57 -8.30
N ASP A 213 -21.95 6.78 -8.87
CA ASP A 213 -22.19 6.99 -10.30
C ASP A 213 -21.18 6.24 -11.18
N ILE A 214 -19.91 6.17 -10.73
CA ILE A 214 -18.84 5.48 -11.46
C ILE A 214 -19.11 3.96 -11.56
N VAL A 215 -19.67 3.36 -10.50
CA VAL A 215 -20.01 1.94 -10.47
C VAL A 215 -21.31 1.67 -11.22
N GLN A 216 -22.28 2.58 -11.13
CA GLN A 216 -23.54 2.48 -11.87
C GLN A 216 -23.33 2.57 -13.39
N ALA A 217 -22.35 3.33 -13.84
CA ALA A 217 -21.98 3.44 -15.26
C ALA A 217 -21.42 2.13 -15.87
N LEU A 218 -21.11 1.13 -15.05
CA LEU A 218 -20.64 -0.20 -15.49
C LEU A 218 -21.75 -1.25 -15.61
N LYS A 219 -23.00 -0.90 -15.29
CA LYS A 219 -24.18 -1.77 -15.45
C LYS A 219 -24.67 -1.80 -16.89
#